data_AF-A0A7R9YLI7-F1
#
_entry.id   AF-A0A7R9YLI7-F1
#
_cell.length_a   1.000
_cell.length_b   1.000
_cell.length_c   1.000
_cell.angle_alpha   90.00
_cell.angle_beta   90.00
_cell.angle_gamma   90.00
#
_symmetry.space_group_name_H-M   'P 1'
#
loop_
_entity.id
_entity.type
_entity.pdbx_description
1 polymer ?
#
loop_
_entity_poly.entity_id
_entity_poly.type
_entity_poly.pdbx_seq_one_letter_code
_entity_poly.pdbx_strand_id
1 'polypeptide(L)'
;RMHSLTPAVRLQPALQSARVRGARGMLGALARGSRALASAPAGQGETDSPETVSTQHFRLSPHAHPLNAKPERLTKAAYETSEGDVSNKMGRQQNHIWSREELQDKLETYKDVHTPVEFSDHVMHAIMYYGLYHPFNFITGYKEINPSPRSIEWRLIILESFAGVPGFVAAGFRHFRSLRLLQKDYGWIGTLLEEAENERMHLLVCMKMFKASWLTRTLALGAQVGLTPFLMAVYMIKPKALHRFFGYL
;
A
#
# COMPACT_ATOMS: atom_id res chain seq x y z
N ARG A 1 54.11 22.27 -25.42
CA ARG A 1 53.88 23.30 -26.46
C ARG A 1 52.42 23.73 -26.36
N MET A 2 52.14 24.89 -25.72
CA MET A 2 50.84 25.64 -25.68
C MET A 2 49.62 24.89 -25.06
N HIS A 3 49.00 25.36 -23.97
CA HIS A 3 47.87 26.34 -23.91
C HIS A 3 46.64 25.86 -24.72
N SER A 4 45.36 25.93 -24.29
CA SER A 4 44.63 26.62 -23.18
C SER A 4 43.18 26.04 -23.13
N LEU A 5 42.28 26.23 -22.14
CA LEU A 5 42.22 26.94 -20.85
C LEU A 5 41.06 26.37 -19.96
N THR A 6 40.98 26.77 -18.69
CA THR A 6 39.83 26.58 -17.74
C THR A 6 38.96 27.86 -17.70
N PRO A 7 37.70 27.90 -17.16
CA PRO A 7 37.37 27.71 -15.72
C PRO A 7 36.07 26.89 -15.46
N ALA A 8 35.84 26.19 -14.34
CA ALA A 8 35.94 26.53 -12.91
C ALA A 8 34.89 27.55 -12.41
N VAL A 9 33.79 27.06 -11.84
CA VAL A 9 32.81 27.87 -11.07
C VAL A 9 32.64 27.27 -9.67
N ARG A 10 32.84 28.06 -8.62
CA ARG A 10 32.66 27.66 -7.21
C ARG A 10 32.35 28.86 -6.32
N LEU A 11 31.59 28.62 -5.25
CA LEU A 11 31.30 29.49 -4.08
C LEU A 11 30.24 30.59 -4.33
N GLN A 12 29.04 30.54 -3.73
CA GLN A 12 28.60 30.71 -2.30
C GLN A 12 28.23 32.20 -1.98
N PRO A 13 27.64 32.55 -0.81
CA PRO A 13 26.25 32.30 -0.41
C PRO A 13 25.52 33.62 0.00
N ALA A 14 24.20 33.59 0.28
CA ALA A 14 23.51 34.75 0.88
C ALA A 14 22.39 34.35 1.86
N LEU A 15 22.52 34.84 3.10
CA LEU A 15 21.49 34.88 4.16
C LEU A 15 20.68 36.18 4.05
N GLN A 16 19.42 36.15 4.48
CA GLN A 16 18.70 37.17 5.30
C GLN A 16 17.18 36.87 5.21
N SER A 17 16.50 36.37 6.24
CA SER A 17 16.06 37.07 7.47
C SER A 17 15.13 38.28 7.22
N ALA A 18 13.82 38.07 7.36
CA ALA A 18 12.85 39.13 7.58
C ALA A 18 12.06 38.85 8.88
N ARG A 19 11.91 39.86 9.73
CA ARG A 19 11.51 39.72 11.14
C ARG A 19 10.20 40.46 11.43
N VAL A 20 9.40 39.85 12.28
CA VAL A 20 8.20 40.33 12.99
C VAL A 20 8.07 41.86 13.16
N ARG A 21 6.88 42.39 12.84
CA ARG A 21 6.14 43.45 13.56
C ARG A 21 4.67 42.95 13.63
N GLY A 22 3.89 43.07 14.69
CA GLY A 22 3.78 44.15 15.69
C GLY A 22 2.80 45.23 15.16
N ALA A 23 1.74 45.66 15.85
CA ALA A 23 1.27 45.32 17.20
C ALA A 23 -0.19 45.82 17.47
N ARG A 24 -0.76 45.36 18.61
CA ARG A 24 -1.52 46.13 19.65
C ARG A 24 -2.98 46.64 19.45
N GLY A 25 -3.75 46.44 20.54
CA GLY A 25 -4.89 47.26 20.99
C GLY A 25 -6.28 46.70 20.64
N MET A 26 -7.34 46.78 21.47
CA MET A 26 -7.55 47.08 22.91
C MET A 26 -8.74 46.18 23.37
N LEU A 27 -8.75 45.48 24.50
CA LEU A 27 -9.01 45.92 25.88
C LEU A 27 -10.42 46.52 26.16
N GLY A 28 -11.26 45.78 26.91
CA GLY A 28 -12.51 46.23 27.56
C GLY A 28 -13.82 45.79 26.86
N ALA A 29 -14.93 45.47 27.55
CA ALA A 29 -15.13 45.26 29.00
C ALA A 29 -16.42 44.47 29.33
N LEU A 30 -16.37 43.68 30.41
CA LEU A 30 -17.42 43.42 31.42
C LEU A 30 -18.95 43.41 31.06
N ALA A 31 -19.50 42.18 31.10
CA ALA A 31 -20.42 41.70 32.16
C ALA A 31 -21.97 41.76 32.03
N ARG A 32 -22.57 40.70 32.64
CA ARG A 32 -23.97 40.48 33.11
C ARG A 32 -25.05 40.16 32.07
N GLY A 33 -25.93 39.20 32.41
CA GLY A 33 -27.20 39.01 31.70
C GLY A 33 -27.83 37.62 31.72
N SER A 34 -27.98 36.97 32.87
CA SER A 34 -28.70 35.68 32.94
C SER A 34 -30.21 35.84 32.69
N ARG A 35 -30.78 35.12 31.72
CA ARG A 35 -32.19 34.65 31.80
C ARG A 35 -32.46 33.49 30.84
N ALA A 36 -33.23 32.52 31.31
CA ALA A 36 -33.67 31.35 30.55
C ALA A 36 -35.20 31.25 30.57
N LEU A 37 -35.74 30.51 29.58
CA LEU A 37 -37.14 30.08 29.39
C LEU A 37 -38.23 31.17 29.24
N ALA A 38 -38.93 31.14 28.08
CA ALA A 38 -40.34 30.73 28.02
C ALA A 38 -40.85 30.54 26.57
N SER A 39 -41.50 29.38 26.32
CA SER A 39 -42.60 29.06 25.36
C SER A 39 -42.68 29.68 23.93
N ALA A 40 -42.94 28.81 22.96
CA ALA A 40 -43.15 29.08 21.53
C ALA A 40 -44.50 29.73 21.16
N PRO A 41 -44.67 30.10 19.88
CA PRO A 41 -45.82 29.59 19.11
C PRO A 41 -45.43 28.97 17.75
N ALA A 42 -46.37 28.24 17.14
CA ALA A 42 -46.16 27.50 15.90
C ALA A 42 -46.23 28.37 14.63
N GLY A 43 -45.46 27.99 13.61
CA GLY A 43 -45.44 28.56 12.26
C GLY A 43 -44.77 27.60 11.27
N GLN A 44 -45.24 27.58 10.03
CA GLN A 44 -44.87 26.58 9.01
C GLN A 44 -43.48 26.83 8.42
N GLY A 45 -42.75 25.76 8.05
CA GLY A 45 -41.46 25.85 7.36
C GLY A 45 -40.84 24.48 7.10
N GLU A 46 -40.73 24.12 5.83
CA GLU A 46 -40.10 22.91 5.30
C GLU A 46 -38.56 23.04 5.33
N THR A 47 -37.85 22.11 5.98
CA THR A 47 -36.38 21.89 5.80
C THR A 47 -35.97 20.45 6.11
N ASP A 48 -34.92 19.99 5.44
CA ASP A 48 -34.38 18.62 5.42
C ASP A 48 -34.30 17.91 6.79
N SER A 49 -34.69 16.63 6.78
CA SER A 49 -34.19 15.68 7.77
C SER A 49 -32.72 15.37 7.46
N PRO A 50 -31.79 15.47 8.43
CA PRO A 50 -30.37 15.34 8.15
C PRO A 50 -30.03 13.94 7.65
N GLU A 51 -29.35 13.85 6.51
CA GLU A 51 -28.90 12.61 5.91
C GLU A 51 -28.13 11.75 6.92
N THR A 52 -28.65 10.57 7.25
CA THR A 52 -27.93 9.60 8.06
C THR A 52 -26.85 8.90 7.23
N VAL A 53 -25.75 9.61 6.95
CA VAL A 53 -24.57 9.08 6.25
C VAL A 53 -23.82 8.12 7.18
N SER A 54 -24.37 6.92 7.35
CA SER A 54 -23.69 5.79 8.00
C SER A 54 -22.84 5.07 6.95
N THR A 55 -21.58 5.46 6.83
CA THR A 55 -20.59 4.67 6.08
C THR A 55 -20.34 3.36 6.83
N GLN A 56 -21.13 2.32 6.55
CA GLN A 56 -20.92 0.98 7.11
C GLN A 56 -19.55 0.45 6.67
N HIS A 57 -18.57 0.58 7.57
CA HIS A 57 -17.17 0.24 7.30
C HIS A 57 -16.88 -1.29 7.37
N PHE A 58 -17.91 -2.10 7.63
CA PHE A 58 -17.82 -3.55 7.80
C PHE A 58 -18.70 -4.25 6.77
N ARG A 59 -18.07 -5.01 5.86
CA ARG A 59 -18.75 -5.71 4.76
C ARG A 59 -19.30 -7.07 5.19
N LEU A 60 -20.28 -7.53 4.41
CA LEU A 60 -20.87 -8.86 4.46
C LEU A 60 -19.98 -9.87 3.74
N SER A 61 -19.21 -10.64 4.51
CA SER A 61 -18.55 -11.86 4.02
C SER A 61 -19.47 -13.07 4.24
N PRO A 62 -19.43 -14.11 3.37
CA PRO A 62 -20.03 -15.41 3.67
C PRO A 62 -19.30 -16.16 4.80
N HIS A 63 -18.17 -15.64 5.28
CA HIS A 63 -17.52 -16.08 6.52
C HIS A 63 -17.86 -15.11 7.65
N ALA A 64 -18.15 -15.64 8.83
CA ALA A 64 -18.51 -14.84 9.99
C ALA A 64 -17.45 -13.76 10.26
N HIS A 65 -17.88 -12.50 10.31
CA HIS A 65 -16.98 -11.40 10.65
C HIS A 65 -16.45 -11.60 12.08
N PRO A 66 -15.14 -11.44 12.36
CA PRO A 66 -14.57 -11.71 13.70
C PRO A 66 -15.16 -10.87 14.84
N LEU A 67 -15.94 -9.83 14.52
CA LEU A 67 -16.71 -9.01 15.49
C LEU A 67 -18.21 -9.37 15.57
N ASN A 68 -18.64 -10.52 15.03
CA ASN A 68 -20.05 -10.99 15.03
C ASN A 68 -21.10 -9.97 14.55
N ALA A 69 -20.76 -9.16 13.53
CA ALA A 69 -21.73 -8.29 12.87
C ALA A 69 -22.87 -9.14 12.25
N LYS A 70 -24.12 -8.84 12.61
CA LYS A 70 -25.29 -9.57 12.09
C LYS A 70 -25.42 -9.32 10.58
N PRO A 71 -25.48 -10.36 9.73
CA PRO A 71 -25.48 -10.16 8.30
C PRO A 71 -26.87 -9.80 7.77
N GLU A 72 -27.07 -8.56 7.37
CA GLU A 72 -28.21 -8.19 6.51
C GLU A 72 -27.98 -8.78 5.11
N ARG A 73 -28.93 -9.58 4.61
CA ARG A 73 -28.62 -10.63 3.62
C ARG A 73 -28.63 -10.12 2.17
N LEU A 74 -27.63 -9.34 1.77
CA LEU A 74 -27.46 -8.91 0.38
C LEU A 74 -27.30 -10.11 -0.56
N THR A 75 -28.00 -10.09 -1.69
CA THR A 75 -27.79 -11.04 -2.79
C THR A 75 -26.46 -10.73 -3.49
N LYS A 76 -25.89 -11.71 -4.21
CA LYS A 76 -24.62 -11.51 -4.94
C LYS A 76 -24.66 -10.31 -5.88
N ALA A 77 -25.77 -10.13 -6.62
CA ALA A 77 -25.96 -8.98 -7.50
C ALA A 77 -25.96 -7.65 -6.72
N ALA A 78 -26.70 -7.58 -5.60
CA ALA A 78 -26.72 -6.39 -4.76
C ALA A 78 -25.35 -6.08 -4.13
N TYR A 79 -24.59 -7.12 -3.76
CA TYR A 79 -23.20 -6.98 -3.32
C TYR A 79 -22.32 -6.36 -4.41
N GLU A 80 -22.34 -6.90 -5.64
CA GLU A 80 -21.55 -6.42 -6.77
C GLU A 80 -21.90 -4.97 -7.16
N THR A 81 -23.20 -4.59 -7.14
CA THR A 81 -23.62 -3.18 -7.32
C THR A 81 -23.12 -2.29 -6.17
N SER A 82 -23.25 -2.73 -4.91
CA SER A 82 -22.79 -1.96 -3.75
C SER A 82 -21.26 -1.77 -3.72
N GLU A 83 -20.48 -2.76 -4.15
CA GLU A 83 -19.04 -2.60 -4.32
C GLU A 83 -18.72 -1.57 -5.41
N GLY A 84 -19.44 -1.56 -6.52
CA GLY A 84 -19.30 -0.52 -7.54
C GLY A 84 -19.50 0.89 -6.97
N ASP A 85 -20.63 1.14 -6.31
CA ASP A 85 -20.98 2.47 -5.77
C ASP A 85 -20.05 2.93 -4.63
N VAL A 86 -19.61 2.02 -3.76
CA VAL A 86 -18.68 2.35 -2.67
C VAL A 86 -17.25 2.52 -3.18
N SER A 87 -16.82 1.70 -4.15
CA SER A 87 -15.50 1.81 -4.81
C SER A 87 -15.36 3.15 -5.55
N ASN A 88 -16.42 3.63 -6.19
CA ASN A 88 -16.43 4.94 -6.84
C ASN A 88 -16.34 6.11 -5.86
N LYS A 89 -16.73 5.93 -4.59
CA LYS A 89 -16.76 7.00 -3.56
C LYS A 89 -15.49 7.11 -2.72
N MET A 90 -14.70 6.05 -2.58
CA MET A 90 -13.50 6.06 -1.72
C MET A 90 -12.18 6.39 -2.42
N GLY A 91 -12.21 6.66 -3.73
CA GLY A 91 -11.00 6.86 -4.53
C GLY A 91 -10.32 5.52 -4.79
N ARG A 92 -10.58 4.92 -5.96
CA ARG A 92 -9.90 3.69 -6.37
C ARG A 92 -8.39 3.94 -6.48
N GLN A 93 -7.61 2.89 -6.21
CA GLN A 93 -6.23 2.78 -6.70
C GLN A 93 -6.20 3.16 -8.19
N GLN A 94 -5.39 4.16 -8.53
CA GLN A 94 -5.33 4.72 -9.88
C GLN A 94 -4.18 4.06 -10.65
N ASN A 95 -4.44 2.86 -11.16
CA ASN A 95 -3.45 2.14 -11.97
C ASN A 95 -3.10 2.94 -13.23
N HIS A 96 -1.80 3.12 -13.47
CA HIS A 96 -1.31 3.71 -14.72
C HIS A 96 -1.71 2.83 -15.91
N ILE A 97 -2.32 3.44 -16.92
CA ILE A 97 -2.69 2.75 -18.16
C ILE A 97 -1.51 2.86 -19.12
N TRP A 98 -0.66 1.83 -19.10
CA TRP A 98 0.54 1.74 -19.94
C TRP A 98 0.19 1.85 -21.43
N SER A 99 0.86 2.76 -22.14
CA SER A 99 0.86 2.75 -23.61
C SER A 99 1.67 1.56 -24.15
N ARG A 100 1.53 1.23 -25.44
CA ARG A 100 2.32 0.14 -26.04
C ARG A 100 3.80 0.51 -26.17
N GLU A 101 4.05 1.79 -26.41
CA GLU A 101 5.37 2.40 -26.54
C GLU A 101 6.06 2.43 -25.17
N GLU A 102 5.37 2.94 -24.14
CA GLU A 102 5.86 2.91 -22.75
C GLU A 102 6.17 1.48 -22.28
N LEU A 103 5.31 0.52 -22.61
CA LEU A 103 5.52 -0.89 -22.26
C LEU A 103 6.77 -1.46 -22.95
N GLN A 104 7.00 -1.13 -24.22
CA GLN A 104 8.17 -1.56 -24.97
C GLN A 104 9.47 -1.03 -24.35
N ASP A 105 9.52 0.26 -24.01
CA ASP A 105 10.67 0.89 -23.32
C ASP A 105 10.97 0.22 -21.95
N LYS A 106 9.92 -0.17 -21.22
CA LYS A 106 10.06 -0.93 -19.96
C LYS A 106 10.50 -2.38 -20.19
N LEU A 107 10.12 -3.00 -21.30
CA LEU A 107 10.57 -4.34 -21.70
C LEU A 107 11.99 -4.34 -22.28
N GLU A 108 12.55 -3.20 -22.65
CA GLU A 108 13.98 -3.08 -22.99
C GLU A 108 14.83 -2.89 -21.72
N THR A 109 14.31 -2.15 -20.75
CA THR A 109 15.01 -1.84 -19.48
C THR A 109 14.80 -2.88 -18.35
N TYR A 110 13.96 -3.91 -18.50
CA TYR A 110 13.73 -4.89 -17.41
C TYR A 110 15.00 -5.63 -16.96
N LYS A 111 16.02 -5.71 -17.83
CA LYS A 111 17.29 -6.39 -17.53
C LYS A 111 18.23 -5.57 -16.65
N ASP A 112 17.93 -4.29 -16.41
CA ASP A 112 18.74 -3.39 -15.57
C ASP A 112 18.46 -3.62 -14.08
N VAL A 113 18.64 -4.86 -13.64
CA VAL A 113 18.44 -5.31 -12.26
C VAL A 113 19.63 -4.85 -11.40
N HIS A 114 19.33 -4.40 -10.17
CA HIS A 114 20.35 -3.98 -9.21
C HIS A 114 21.33 -5.12 -8.88
N THR A 115 22.63 -4.90 -9.09
CA THR A 115 23.68 -5.83 -8.68
C THR A 115 23.94 -5.71 -7.17
N PRO A 116 24.05 -6.81 -6.40
CA PRO A 116 24.34 -6.74 -4.97
C PRO A 116 25.68 -6.05 -4.67
N VAL A 117 25.68 -5.05 -3.78
CA VAL A 117 26.90 -4.33 -3.37
C VAL A 117 27.16 -4.46 -1.88
N GLU A 118 26.18 -4.13 -1.02
CA GLU A 118 26.36 -4.30 0.43
C GLU A 118 26.31 -5.78 0.85
N PHE A 119 26.91 -6.13 1.99
CA PHE A 119 26.81 -7.49 2.55
C PHE A 119 25.35 -7.95 2.74
N SER A 120 24.45 -7.04 3.17
CA SER A 120 23.02 -7.35 3.24
C SER A 120 22.41 -7.69 1.90
N ASP A 121 22.87 -7.05 0.83
CA ASP A 121 22.30 -7.20 -0.50
C ASP A 121 22.69 -8.58 -1.05
N HIS A 122 23.93 -9.02 -0.78
CA HIS A 122 24.40 -10.37 -1.06
C HIS A 122 23.61 -11.42 -0.27
N VAL A 123 23.33 -11.18 1.02
CA VAL A 123 22.52 -12.10 1.85
C VAL A 123 21.06 -12.15 1.36
N MET A 124 20.43 -11.01 1.06
CA MET A 124 19.05 -11.00 0.52
C MET A 124 18.97 -11.65 -0.86
N HIS A 125 19.94 -11.40 -1.74
CA HIS A 125 20.06 -12.06 -3.05
C HIS A 125 20.27 -13.57 -2.89
N ALA A 126 21.11 -14.01 -1.96
CA ALA A 126 21.33 -15.44 -1.70
C ALA A 126 20.07 -16.12 -1.15
N ILE A 127 19.33 -15.48 -0.24
CA ILE A 127 18.04 -15.98 0.26
C ILE A 127 17.03 -16.05 -0.88
N MET A 128 16.94 -15.03 -1.73
CA MET A 128 16.03 -15.03 -2.87
C MET A 128 16.39 -16.14 -3.87
N TYR A 129 17.63 -16.18 -4.34
CA TYR A 129 18.05 -17.07 -5.42
C TYR A 129 18.17 -18.54 -4.97
N TYR A 130 18.89 -18.82 -3.88
CA TYR A 130 19.12 -20.18 -3.40
C TYR A 130 18.06 -20.67 -2.43
N GLY A 131 17.44 -19.77 -1.64
CA GLY A 131 16.46 -20.12 -0.62
C GLY A 131 15.01 -20.15 -1.12
N LEU A 132 14.66 -19.31 -2.09
CA LEU A 132 13.28 -19.19 -2.60
C LEU A 132 13.15 -19.67 -4.06
N TYR A 133 13.84 -19.04 -5.01
CA TYR A 133 13.70 -19.30 -6.45
C TYR A 133 13.97 -20.76 -6.82
N HIS A 134 15.12 -21.31 -6.46
CA HIS A 134 15.45 -22.71 -6.79
C HIS A 134 14.51 -23.73 -6.12
N PRO A 135 14.27 -23.69 -4.79
CA PRO A 135 13.30 -24.57 -4.14
C PRO A 135 11.87 -24.42 -4.68
N PHE A 136 11.44 -23.19 -5.00
CA PHE A 136 10.12 -22.94 -5.56
C PHE A 136 9.95 -23.58 -6.94
N ASN A 137 10.90 -23.38 -7.85
CA ASN A 137 10.87 -23.98 -9.18
C ASN A 137 10.94 -25.51 -9.12
N PHE A 138 11.72 -26.06 -8.17
CA PHE A 138 11.76 -27.50 -7.91
C PHE A 138 10.41 -28.05 -7.42
N ILE A 139 9.79 -27.43 -6.41
CA ILE A 139 8.51 -27.86 -5.81
C ILE A 139 7.35 -27.71 -6.81
N THR A 140 7.32 -26.63 -7.59
CA THR A 140 6.25 -26.37 -8.58
C THR A 140 6.46 -27.11 -9.90
N GLY A 141 7.65 -27.69 -10.13
CA GLY A 141 8.02 -28.31 -11.41
C GLY A 141 8.08 -27.32 -12.58
N TYR A 142 8.25 -26.03 -12.30
CA TYR A 142 8.26 -24.98 -13.31
C TYR A 142 9.48 -25.08 -14.23
N LYS A 143 9.27 -24.88 -15.54
CA LYS A 143 10.30 -24.89 -16.58
C LYS A 143 10.12 -23.66 -17.46
N GLU A 144 11.16 -22.86 -17.61
CA GLU A 144 11.10 -21.58 -18.32
C GLU A 144 10.78 -21.73 -19.82
N ILE A 145 11.45 -22.67 -20.51
CA ILE A 145 11.33 -22.86 -21.97
C ILE A 145 10.00 -23.52 -22.38
N ASN A 146 9.40 -24.34 -21.51
CA ASN A 146 8.11 -25.00 -21.78
C ASN A 146 7.37 -25.31 -20.46
N PRO A 147 6.70 -24.30 -19.87
CA PRO A 147 5.97 -24.46 -18.63
C PRO A 147 4.62 -25.14 -18.86
N SER A 148 4.27 -26.11 -18.02
CA SER A 148 2.92 -26.68 -18.03
C SER A 148 1.88 -25.67 -17.50
N PRO A 149 0.62 -25.67 -17.98
CA PRO A 149 -0.42 -24.77 -17.47
C PRO A 149 -0.61 -24.85 -15.95
N ARG A 150 -0.48 -26.06 -15.38
CA ARG A 150 -0.54 -26.29 -13.93
C ARG A 150 0.64 -25.68 -13.17
N SER A 151 1.86 -25.74 -13.72
CA SER A 151 3.01 -25.05 -13.11
C SER A 151 2.90 -23.52 -13.21
N ILE A 152 2.25 -22.98 -14.24
CA ILE A 152 1.94 -21.54 -14.33
C ILE A 152 0.89 -21.16 -13.29
N GLU A 153 -0.21 -21.90 -13.18
CA GLU A 153 -1.23 -21.72 -12.14
C GLU A 153 -0.61 -21.68 -10.73
N TRP A 154 0.22 -22.68 -10.41
CA TRP A 154 0.89 -22.76 -9.11
C TRP A 154 1.87 -21.61 -8.91
N ARG A 155 2.64 -21.25 -9.96
CA ARG A 155 3.57 -20.12 -9.91
C ARG A 155 2.85 -18.82 -9.56
N LEU A 156 1.84 -18.46 -10.35
CA LEU A 156 1.07 -17.22 -10.16
C LEU A 156 0.35 -17.21 -8.81
N ILE A 157 -0.48 -18.21 -8.50
CA ILE A 157 -1.29 -18.17 -7.27
C ILE A 157 -0.41 -18.10 -6.01
N ILE A 158 0.72 -18.81 -5.96
CA ILE A 158 1.56 -18.81 -4.76
C ILE A 158 2.40 -17.52 -4.67
N LEU A 159 3.03 -17.06 -5.76
CA LEU A 159 3.84 -15.83 -5.72
C LEU A 159 2.97 -14.60 -5.44
N GLU A 160 1.86 -14.42 -6.15
CA GLU A 160 0.95 -13.27 -5.94
C GLU A 160 0.32 -13.29 -4.53
N SER A 161 0.13 -14.48 -3.91
CA SER A 161 -0.34 -14.58 -2.52
C SER A 161 0.66 -14.07 -1.47
N PHE A 162 1.91 -13.86 -1.87
CA PHE A 162 2.99 -13.37 -1.02
C PHE A 162 3.54 -11.99 -1.46
N ALA A 163 3.45 -11.64 -2.74
CA ALA A 163 4.02 -10.41 -3.32
C ALA A 163 3.52 -9.12 -2.63
N GLY A 164 2.27 -9.08 -2.15
CA GLY A 164 1.75 -7.94 -1.38
C GLY A 164 2.22 -7.84 0.09
N VAL A 165 2.86 -8.89 0.63
CA VAL A 165 3.26 -8.94 2.06
C VAL A 165 4.41 -7.97 2.40
N PRO A 166 5.51 -7.87 1.63
CA PRO A 166 6.61 -6.93 1.93
C PRO A 166 6.14 -5.46 2.01
N GLY A 167 5.32 -5.01 1.05
CA GLY A 167 4.76 -3.65 1.03
C GLY A 167 3.89 -3.38 2.26
N PHE A 168 2.97 -4.29 2.59
CA PHE A 168 2.13 -4.19 3.77
C PHE A 168 2.93 -4.16 5.08
N VAL A 169 3.95 -5.02 5.22
CA VAL A 169 4.84 -5.03 6.40
C VAL A 169 5.59 -3.71 6.52
N ALA A 170 6.19 -3.21 5.43
CA ALA A 170 6.91 -1.94 5.42
C ALA A 170 5.97 -0.78 5.78
N ALA A 171 4.77 -0.73 5.21
CA ALA A 171 3.75 0.27 5.53
C ALA A 171 3.37 0.24 7.02
N GLY A 172 3.11 -0.95 7.58
CA GLY A 172 2.75 -1.13 8.98
C GLY A 172 3.83 -0.61 9.96
N PHE A 173 5.10 -0.97 9.73
CA PHE A 173 6.20 -0.44 10.55
C PHE A 173 6.38 1.06 10.42
N ARG A 174 6.25 1.62 9.20
CA ARG A 174 6.30 3.07 8.98
C ARG A 174 5.14 3.80 9.66
N HIS A 175 3.95 3.22 9.62
CA HIS A 175 2.76 3.72 10.30
C HIS A 175 2.97 3.78 11.82
N PHE A 176 3.41 2.68 12.46
CA PHE A 176 3.72 2.69 13.88
C PHE A 176 4.85 3.66 14.25
N ARG A 177 5.88 3.80 13.40
CA ARG A 177 6.95 4.79 13.59
C ARG A 177 6.42 6.23 13.52
N SER A 178 5.59 6.54 12.53
CA SER A 178 4.92 7.83 12.34
C SER A 178 4.10 8.22 13.57
N LEU A 179 3.27 7.30 14.07
CA LEU A 179 2.48 7.47 15.29
C LEU A 179 3.37 7.66 16.54
N ARG A 180 4.36 6.78 16.76
CA ARG A 180 5.26 6.83 17.93
C ARG A 180 6.09 8.11 18.00
N LEU A 181 6.48 8.67 16.85
CA LEU A 181 7.30 9.87 16.77
C LEU A 181 6.48 11.15 16.55
N LEU A 182 5.15 11.04 16.35
CA LEU A 182 4.25 12.14 15.99
C LEU A 182 4.76 12.93 14.76
N GLN A 183 5.30 12.22 13.77
CA GLN A 183 5.94 12.79 12.58
C GLN A 183 5.16 12.46 11.31
N LYS A 184 5.19 13.37 10.31
CA LYS A 184 4.65 13.07 8.99
C LYS A 184 5.51 12.00 8.30
N ASP A 185 4.84 11.09 7.58
CA ASP A 185 5.50 10.00 6.85
C ASP A 185 5.90 10.38 5.40
N TYR A 186 5.38 11.50 4.88
CA TYR A 186 5.63 12.02 3.53
C TYR A 186 5.15 11.11 2.38
N GLY A 187 4.03 10.39 2.59
CA GLY A 187 3.30 9.67 1.54
C GLY A 187 3.67 8.20 1.35
N TRP A 188 4.78 7.74 1.92
CA TRP A 188 5.31 6.38 1.73
C TRP A 188 4.36 5.27 2.20
N ILE A 189 3.64 5.45 3.30
CA ILE A 189 2.64 4.47 3.78
C ILE A 189 1.53 4.28 2.73
N GLY A 190 1.12 5.36 2.05
CA GLY A 190 0.12 5.29 0.98
C GLY A 190 0.64 4.45 -0.18
N THR A 191 1.81 4.83 -0.73
CA THR A 191 2.44 4.10 -1.85
C THR A 191 2.70 2.63 -1.55
N LEU A 192 3.16 2.29 -0.33
CA LEU A 192 3.43 0.89 0.06
C LEU A 192 2.16 0.06 0.28
N LEU A 193 1.04 0.69 0.68
CA LEU A 193 -0.26 0.02 0.75
C LEU A 193 -0.90 -0.12 -0.63
N GLU A 194 -0.71 0.87 -1.52
CA GLU A 194 -1.14 0.83 -2.91
C GLU A 194 -0.40 -0.27 -3.70
N GLU A 195 0.91 -0.40 -3.50
CA GLU A 195 1.73 -1.51 -4.02
C GLU A 195 1.24 -2.86 -3.49
N ALA A 196 0.99 -2.98 -2.18
CA ALA A 196 0.42 -4.20 -1.60
C ALA A 196 -1.01 -4.52 -2.11
N GLU A 197 -1.80 -3.49 -2.45
CA GLU A 197 -3.11 -3.66 -3.06
C GLU A 197 -3.02 -4.06 -4.54
N ASN A 198 -2.01 -3.57 -5.27
CA ASN A 198 -1.75 -3.96 -6.66
C ASN A 198 -1.53 -5.48 -6.78
N GLU A 199 -0.64 -6.03 -5.97
CA GLU A 199 -0.34 -7.47 -5.96
C GLU A 199 -1.56 -8.30 -5.49
N ARG A 200 -2.35 -7.77 -4.55
CA ARG A 200 -3.64 -8.36 -4.18
C ARG A 200 -4.62 -8.41 -5.36
N MET A 201 -4.59 -7.41 -6.24
CA MET A 201 -5.40 -7.38 -7.46
C MET A 201 -4.86 -8.35 -8.52
N HIS A 202 -3.53 -8.48 -8.68
CA HIS A 202 -2.92 -9.53 -9.52
C HIS A 202 -3.39 -10.94 -9.10
N LEU A 203 -3.35 -11.26 -7.80
CA LEU A 203 -3.86 -12.52 -7.26
C LEU A 203 -5.35 -12.74 -7.60
N LEU A 204 -6.18 -11.72 -7.42
CA LEU A 204 -7.63 -11.82 -7.70
C LEU A 204 -7.92 -12.03 -9.19
N VAL A 205 -7.15 -11.42 -10.09
CA VAL A 205 -7.22 -11.67 -11.54
C VAL A 205 -6.78 -13.10 -11.86
N CYS A 206 -5.69 -13.58 -11.26
CA CYS A 206 -5.26 -14.98 -11.39
C CYS A 206 -6.34 -15.97 -10.92
N MET A 207 -7.05 -15.66 -9.83
CA MET A 207 -8.17 -16.45 -9.32
C MET A 207 -9.45 -16.40 -10.18
N LYS A 208 -9.55 -15.51 -11.17
CA LYS A 208 -10.60 -15.57 -12.20
C LYS A 208 -10.26 -16.59 -13.31
N MET A 209 -8.98 -16.80 -13.58
CA MET A 209 -8.49 -17.71 -14.63
C MET A 209 -8.25 -19.13 -14.10
N PHE A 210 -7.77 -19.26 -12.86
CA PHE A 210 -7.31 -20.50 -12.27
C PHE A 210 -8.01 -20.82 -10.94
N LYS A 211 -8.26 -22.10 -10.67
CA LYS A 211 -9.00 -22.55 -9.48
C LYS A 211 -8.03 -23.13 -8.46
N ALA A 212 -7.58 -22.26 -7.54
CA ALA A 212 -6.74 -22.65 -6.41
C ALA A 212 -7.19 -23.98 -5.78
N SER A 213 -6.27 -24.93 -5.73
CA SER A 213 -6.42 -26.23 -5.06
C SER A 213 -6.35 -26.09 -3.54
N TRP A 214 -6.63 -27.16 -2.80
CA TRP A 214 -6.39 -27.16 -1.34
C TRP A 214 -4.89 -27.05 -1.04
N LEU A 215 -4.04 -27.71 -1.83
CA LEU A 215 -2.59 -27.74 -1.65
C LEU A 215 -1.95 -26.37 -1.93
N THR A 216 -2.35 -25.66 -2.99
CA THR A 216 -1.85 -24.30 -3.26
C THR A 216 -2.28 -23.31 -2.18
N ARG A 217 -3.48 -23.46 -1.59
CA ARG A 217 -3.88 -22.68 -0.39
C ARG A 217 -3.03 -23.00 0.83
N THR A 218 -2.73 -24.27 1.09
CA THR A 218 -1.86 -24.69 2.20
C THR A 218 -0.44 -24.15 2.04
N LEU A 219 0.10 -24.17 0.81
CA LEU A 219 1.41 -23.58 0.49
C LEU A 219 1.42 -22.06 0.65
N ALA A 220 0.39 -21.36 0.16
CA ALA A 220 0.23 -19.92 0.37
C ALA A 220 0.18 -19.55 1.87
N LEU A 221 -0.61 -20.28 2.67
CA LEU A 221 -0.67 -20.10 4.12
C LEU A 221 0.68 -20.37 4.79
N GLY A 222 1.38 -21.45 4.40
CA GLY A 222 2.71 -21.78 4.91
C GLY A 222 3.75 -20.70 4.59
N ALA A 223 3.74 -20.17 3.37
CA ALA A 223 4.59 -19.07 2.94
C ALA A 223 4.29 -17.79 3.75
N GLN A 224 3.01 -17.42 3.91
CA GLN A 224 2.62 -16.26 4.72
C GLN A 224 3.04 -16.42 6.20
N VAL A 225 2.77 -17.57 6.83
CA VAL A 225 3.12 -17.82 8.23
C VAL A 225 4.63 -17.90 8.47
N GLY A 226 5.39 -18.49 7.54
CA GLY A 226 6.85 -18.62 7.66
C GLY A 226 7.62 -17.35 7.30
N LEU A 227 7.27 -16.71 6.18
CA LEU A 227 8.02 -15.58 5.62
C LEU A 227 7.61 -14.23 6.23
N THR A 228 6.34 -14.01 6.61
CA THR A 228 5.94 -12.71 7.19
C THR A 228 6.73 -12.36 8.46
N PRO A 229 6.88 -13.25 9.46
CA PRO A 229 7.68 -12.96 10.65
C PRO A 229 9.16 -12.73 10.32
N PHE A 230 9.71 -13.45 9.34
CA PHE A 230 11.07 -13.23 8.85
C PHE A 230 11.22 -11.82 8.23
N LEU A 231 10.32 -11.42 7.33
CA LEU A 231 10.34 -10.08 6.73
C LEU A 231 10.15 -8.97 7.77
N MET A 232 9.29 -9.18 8.77
CA MET A 232 9.14 -8.26 9.90
C MET A 232 10.45 -8.10 10.69
N ALA A 233 11.14 -9.20 11.00
CA ALA A 233 12.44 -9.17 11.68
C ALA A 233 13.53 -8.48 10.84
N VAL A 234 13.58 -8.75 9.53
CA VAL A 234 14.49 -8.06 8.59
C VAL A 234 14.20 -6.56 8.57
N TYR A 235 12.93 -6.14 8.54
CA TYR A 235 12.58 -4.72 8.55
C TYR A 235 12.97 -4.03 9.87
N MET A 236 12.78 -4.69 11.01
CA MET A 236 13.19 -4.16 12.32
C MET A 236 14.69 -3.92 12.42
N ILE A 237 15.51 -4.81 11.84
CA ILE A 237 16.97 -4.73 11.92
C ILE A 237 17.56 -3.81 10.83
N LYS A 238 17.14 -3.98 9.58
CA LYS A 238 17.65 -3.21 8.42
C LYS A 238 16.55 -2.99 7.37
N PRO A 239 15.76 -1.91 7.47
CA PRO A 239 14.68 -1.60 6.52
C PRO A 239 15.11 -1.63 5.05
N LYS A 240 16.32 -1.14 4.74
CA LYS A 240 16.90 -1.18 3.39
C LYS A 240 17.00 -2.61 2.82
N ALA A 241 17.28 -3.60 3.66
CA ALA A 241 17.40 -5.00 3.22
C ALA A 241 16.03 -5.56 2.78
N LEU A 242 14.92 -5.16 3.42
CA LEU A 242 13.59 -5.56 2.95
C LEU A 242 13.29 -4.97 1.55
N HIS A 243 13.58 -3.69 1.34
CA HIS A 243 13.37 -3.07 0.03
C HIS A 243 14.28 -3.67 -1.06
N ARG A 244 15.49 -4.15 -0.71
CA ARG A 244 16.34 -4.93 -1.62
C ARG A 244 15.81 -6.33 -1.89
N PHE A 245 15.30 -7.02 -0.86
CA PHE A 245 14.63 -8.31 -1.02
C PHE A 245 13.44 -8.20 -1.97
N PHE A 246 12.61 -7.17 -1.81
CA PHE A 246 11.49 -6.89 -2.71
C PHE A 246 11.96 -6.61 -4.15
N GLY A 247 13.00 -5.80 -4.34
CA GLY A 247 13.59 -5.54 -5.67
C GLY A 247 14.36 -6.71 -6.31
N TYR A 248 14.41 -7.88 -5.67
CA TYR A 248 14.94 -9.13 -6.23
C TYR A 248 13.87 -10.21 -6.47
N LEU A 249 12.61 -9.95 -6.07
CA LEU A 249 11.48 -10.87 -6.18
C LEU A 249 10.93 -10.92 -7.61
#